data_AF-A0A7W0R393-F1
#
_entry.id   AF-A0A7W0R393-F1
#
_cell.length_a   1.000
_cell.length_b   1.000
_cell.length_c   1.000
_cell.angle_alpha   90.00
_cell.angle_beta   90.00
_cell.angle_gamma   90.00
#
_symmetry.space_group_name_H-M   'P 1'
#
loop_
_entity.id
_entity.type
_entity.pdbx_description
1 polymer ?
#
loop_
_entity_poly.entity_id
_entity_poly.type
_entity_poly.pdbx_seq_one_letter_code
_entity_poly.pdbx_strand_id
1 'polypeptide(L)'
;MTTGLRITQGTFSYLPDFDDDEIKAQIQYGIDNGWACAIEFTDDPHPRNIYWDMWGMPMFDIEDAAAGLHEVNRCREAFPNHYIRVTLYNSKLTKQTTALQFLVNRPPHEPGFKLERQESHDRAIRYTMTPYATDKPPGERYDSDGLGPRRGSNADGAADSPEG
;
A
#
# COMPACT_ATOMS: atom_id res chain seq x y z
N MET A 1 -7.81 5.91 9.78
CA MET A 1 -6.42 6.03 10.28
C MET A 1 -5.80 4.64 10.26
N THR A 2 -4.66 4.48 9.57
CA THR A 2 -3.89 3.23 9.64
C THR A 2 -3.39 3.02 11.06
N THR A 3 -3.55 1.82 11.60
CA THR A 3 -2.99 1.41 12.90
C THR A 3 -1.70 0.59 12.67
N GLY A 4 -0.75 0.63 13.61
CA GLY A 4 0.54 -0.06 13.44
C GLY A 4 1.65 0.81 12.84
N LEU A 5 2.65 0.18 12.22
CA LEU A 5 3.78 0.88 11.60
C LEU A 5 3.29 1.62 10.35
N ARG A 6 3.82 2.82 10.06
CA ARG A 6 3.56 3.51 8.79
C ARG A 6 4.69 3.25 7.79
N ILE A 7 4.40 2.60 6.66
CA ILE A 7 5.38 2.49 5.56
C ILE A 7 5.69 3.88 4.99
N THR A 8 6.97 4.22 4.94
CA THR A 8 7.44 5.54 4.51
C THR A 8 8.03 5.56 3.09
N GLN A 9 7.81 4.50 2.30
CA GLN A 9 8.09 4.53 0.85
C GLN A 9 7.19 5.55 0.14
N GLY A 10 7.67 6.13 -0.95
CA GLY A 10 6.97 7.19 -1.68
C GLY A 10 7.25 8.60 -1.11
N THR A 11 7.26 9.59 -2.01
CA THR A 11 7.82 10.93 -1.76
C THR A 11 7.18 11.68 -0.59
N PHE A 12 5.90 11.45 -0.31
CA PHE A 12 5.13 12.24 0.65
C PHE A 12 4.69 11.47 1.89
N SER A 13 5.21 10.28 2.15
CA SER A 13 4.68 9.39 3.20
C SER A 13 4.89 9.86 4.66
N TYR A 14 5.63 10.95 4.87
CA TYR A 14 5.71 11.63 6.18
C TYR A 14 4.62 12.69 6.38
N LEU A 15 3.89 13.07 5.32
CA LEU A 15 2.69 13.88 5.40
C LEU A 15 1.47 12.99 5.71
N PRO A 16 0.33 13.59 6.12
CA PRO A 16 -0.95 12.91 6.10
C PRO A 16 -1.23 12.25 4.75
N ASP A 17 -2.07 11.21 4.75
CA ASP A 17 -2.50 10.58 3.49
C ASP A 17 -3.29 11.59 2.66
N PHE A 18 -2.96 11.66 1.37
CA PHE A 18 -3.59 12.62 0.47
C PHE A 18 -5.06 12.30 0.23
N ASP A 19 -5.87 13.36 0.20
CA ASP A 19 -7.22 13.29 -0.36
C ASP A 19 -7.21 13.26 -1.89
N ASP A 20 -8.39 13.08 -2.50
CA ASP A 20 -8.51 12.95 -3.95
C ASP A 20 -8.13 14.24 -4.70
N ASP A 21 -8.33 15.42 -4.11
CA ASP A 21 -7.96 16.70 -4.71
C ASP A 21 -6.44 16.89 -4.70
N GLU A 22 -5.77 16.52 -3.59
CA GLU A 22 -4.32 16.51 -3.47
C GLU A 22 -3.68 15.51 -4.44
N ILE A 23 -4.24 14.30 -4.57
CA ILE A 23 -3.78 13.29 -5.54
C ILE A 23 -3.93 13.83 -6.96
N LYS A 24 -5.09 14.39 -7.31
CA LYS A 24 -5.35 14.98 -8.62
C LYS A 24 -4.34 16.08 -8.94
N ALA A 25 -4.03 16.95 -7.99
CA ALA A 25 -3.06 18.01 -8.16
C ALA A 25 -1.65 17.47 -8.46
N GLN A 26 -1.21 16.40 -7.78
CA GLN A 26 0.09 15.78 -8.05
C GLN A 26 0.14 15.07 -9.41
N ILE A 27 -0.95 14.42 -9.82
CA ILE A 27 -1.06 13.81 -11.15
C ILE A 27 -1.00 14.91 -12.22
N GLN A 28 -1.75 16.00 -12.05
CA GLN A 28 -1.74 17.13 -12.99
C GLN A 28 -0.35 17.74 -13.11
N TYR A 29 0.36 17.92 -11.98
CA TYR A 29 1.75 18.35 -12.01
C TYR A 29 2.64 17.44 -12.88
N GLY A 30 2.46 16.12 -12.80
CA GLY A 30 3.17 15.18 -13.66
C GLY A 30 2.83 15.34 -15.15
N ILE A 31 1.54 15.48 -15.45
CA ILE A 31 1.02 15.70 -16.81
C ILE A 31 1.60 16.99 -17.41
N ASP A 32 1.57 18.09 -16.66
CA ASP A 32 2.09 19.40 -17.09
C ASP A 32 3.60 19.36 -17.39
N ASN A 33 4.32 18.40 -16.79
CA ASN A 33 5.74 18.15 -17.07
C ASN A 33 5.99 17.19 -18.25
N GLY A 34 4.93 16.64 -18.85
CA GLY A 34 4.96 15.64 -19.91
C GLY A 34 5.37 14.26 -19.43
N TRP A 35 5.01 13.88 -18.19
CA TRP A 35 5.32 12.58 -17.62
C TRP A 35 4.15 11.61 -17.79
N ALA A 36 4.46 10.35 -18.11
CA ALA A 36 3.46 9.30 -18.21
C ALA A 36 3.03 8.87 -16.79
N CYS A 37 1.73 8.66 -16.59
CA CYS A 37 1.16 8.27 -15.32
C CYS A 37 0.87 6.77 -15.28
N ALA A 38 1.40 6.05 -14.30
CA ALA A 38 1.10 4.64 -14.05
C ALA A 38 0.57 4.47 -12.63
N ILE A 39 -0.30 3.48 -12.46
CA ILE A 39 -0.84 3.08 -11.17
C ILE A 39 -0.34 1.66 -10.91
N GLU A 40 0.19 1.44 -9.72
CA GLU A 40 0.78 0.18 -9.32
C GLU A 40 0.32 -0.18 -7.92
N PHE A 41 0.20 -1.47 -7.62
CA PHE A 41 -0.28 -1.93 -6.32
C PHE A 41 0.47 -3.18 -5.85
N THR A 42 0.46 -3.41 -4.53
CA THR A 42 1.07 -4.59 -3.90
C THR A 42 0.48 -4.86 -2.53
N ASP A 43 0.53 -6.12 -2.11
CA ASP A 43 0.34 -6.55 -0.72
C ASP A 43 1.66 -7.06 -0.08
N ASP A 44 2.79 -6.90 -0.76
CA ASP A 44 4.15 -7.09 -0.22
C ASP A 44 4.87 -5.73 -0.14
N PRO A 45 4.97 -5.13 1.06
CA PRO A 45 5.58 -3.81 1.26
C PRO A 45 7.12 -3.86 1.36
N HIS A 46 7.77 -4.98 1.07
CA HIS A 46 9.22 -5.10 1.19
C HIS A 46 9.93 -4.02 0.35
N PRO A 47 10.92 -3.28 0.88
CA PRO A 47 11.57 -2.18 0.15
C PRO A 47 12.45 -2.65 -1.03
N ARG A 48 12.65 -3.96 -1.17
CA ARG A 48 13.30 -4.57 -2.35
C ARG A 48 12.30 -5.23 -3.28
N ASN A 49 11.00 -5.15 -3.00
CA ASN A 49 9.96 -5.45 -3.97
C ASN A 49 9.85 -4.24 -4.94
N ILE A 50 10.68 -4.26 -5.99
CA ILE A 50 10.83 -3.15 -6.93
C ILE A 50 9.64 -3.11 -7.90
N TYR A 51 9.20 -4.28 -8.37
CA TYR A 51 8.14 -4.44 -9.35
C TYR A 51 6.82 -4.74 -8.63
N TRP A 52 6.00 -3.70 -8.51
CA TRP A 52 4.62 -3.84 -8.05
C TRP A 52 3.74 -4.24 -9.24
N ASP A 53 2.56 -4.78 -8.96
CA ASP A 53 1.62 -5.16 -10.01
C ASP A 53 1.09 -3.91 -10.71
N MET A 54 1.05 -3.95 -12.04
CA MET A 54 0.55 -2.83 -12.83
C MET A 54 -0.97 -2.84 -12.89
N TRP A 55 -1.61 -1.72 -12.56
CA TRP A 55 -3.01 -1.50 -12.84
C TRP A 55 -3.17 -1.02 -14.28
N GLY A 56 -3.39 -1.97 -15.19
CA GLY A 56 -3.51 -1.69 -16.62
C GLY A 56 -2.21 -1.17 -17.24
N MET A 57 -2.34 -0.37 -18.30
CA MET A 57 -1.21 0.23 -19.01
C MET A 57 -0.95 1.65 -18.48
N PRO A 58 0.31 2.14 -18.49
CA PRO A 58 0.59 3.54 -18.21
C PRO A 58 -0.18 4.45 -19.17
N MET A 59 -0.74 5.52 -18.62
CA MET A 59 -1.44 6.55 -19.35
C MET A 59 -0.44 7.52 -19.95
N PHE A 60 -0.29 7.46 -21.26
CA PHE A 60 0.48 8.39 -22.08
C PHE A 60 -0.44 9.46 -22.64
N ASP A 61 0.09 10.67 -22.85
CA ASP A 61 -0.58 11.78 -23.54
C ASP A 61 -1.96 12.16 -22.98
N ILE A 62 -2.22 11.89 -21.70
CA ILE A 62 -3.41 12.38 -21.01
C ILE A 62 -3.26 13.86 -20.68
N GLU A 63 -4.31 14.66 -20.91
CA GLU A 63 -4.30 16.10 -20.63
C GLU A 63 -4.94 16.44 -19.27
N ASP A 64 -5.90 15.62 -18.82
CA ASP A 64 -6.66 15.84 -17.58
C ASP A 64 -6.35 14.76 -16.53
N ALA A 65 -5.88 15.19 -15.36
CA ALA A 65 -5.64 14.34 -14.21
C ALA A 65 -6.88 13.57 -13.73
N ALA A 66 -8.09 13.97 -14.11
CA ALA A 66 -9.32 13.23 -13.84
C ALA A 66 -9.27 11.78 -14.36
N ALA A 67 -8.63 11.53 -15.51
CA ALA A 67 -8.45 10.17 -16.02
C ALA A 67 -7.55 9.33 -15.09
N GLY A 68 -6.45 9.91 -14.61
CA GLY A 68 -5.56 9.25 -13.66
C GLY A 68 -6.22 8.99 -12.31
N LEU A 69 -6.95 9.98 -11.77
CA LEU A 69 -7.69 9.81 -10.51
C LEU A 69 -8.80 8.76 -10.64
N HIS A 70 -9.48 8.71 -11.80
CA HIS A 70 -10.49 7.69 -12.06
C HIS A 70 -9.93 6.28 -11.93
N GLU A 71 -8.78 6.01 -12.55
CA GLU A 71 -8.12 4.70 -12.46
C GLU A 71 -7.56 4.41 -11.06
N VAL A 72 -7.09 5.42 -10.32
CA VAL A 72 -6.72 5.27 -8.89
C VAL A 72 -7.92 4.77 -8.09
N ASN A 73 -9.10 5.36 -8.29
CA ASN A 73 -10.30 5.00 -7.56
C ASN A 73 -10.79 3.59 -7.93
N ARG A 74 -10.73 3.21 -9.21
CA ARG A 74 -11.04 1.83 -9.62
C ARG A 74 -10.06 0.80 -9.03
N CYS A 75 -8.78 1.14 -8.94
CA CYS A 75 -7.78 0.28 -8.31
C CYS A 75 -8.05 0.13 -6.81
N ARG A 76 -8.41 1.23 -6.11
CA ARG A 76 -8.82 1.20 -4.69
C ARG A 76 -10.07 0.34 -4.46
N GLU A 77 -11.05 0.42 -5.34
CA GLU A 77 -12.27 -0.41 -5.27
C GLU A 77 -11.96 -1.89 -5.43
N ALA A 78 -11.07 -2.25 -6.36
CA ALA A 78 -10.66 -3.64 -6.59
C ALA A 78 -9.73 -4.19 -5.49
N PHE A 79 -8.85 -3.35 -4.94
CA PHE A 79 -7.80 -3.74 -4.00
C PHE A 79 -7.73 -2.81 -2.77
N PRO A 80 -8.81 -2.75 -1.95
CA PRO A 80 -8.91 -1.78 -0.86
C PRO A 80 -7.85 -1.97 0.24
N ASN A 81 -7.38 -3.21 0.43
CA ASN A 81 -6.39 -3.56 1.45
C ASN A 81 -4.94 -3.54 0.93
N HIS A 82 -4.69 -3.08 -0.30
CA HIS A 82 -3.34 -3.08 -0.88
C HIS A 82 -2.69 -1.70 -0.74
N TYR A 83 -1.36 -1.68 -0.75
CA TYR A 83 -0.65 -0.45 -1.07
C TYR A 83 -0.88 -0.12 -2.53
N ILE A 84 -1.27 1.11 -2.82
CA ILE A 84 -1.40 1.62 -4.20
C ILE A 84 -0.53 2.85 -4.31
N ARG A 85 0.23 2.95 -5.39
CA ARG A 85 1.08 4.10 -5.71
C ARG A 85 0.78 4.64 -7.10
N VAL A 86 0.97 5.94 -7.25
CA VAL A 86 1.09 6.60 -8.55
C VAL A 86 2.57 6.73 -8.86
N THR A 87 2.97 6.31 -10.06
CA THR A 87 4.32 6.46 -10.62
C THR A 87 4.25 7.41 -11.81
N LEU A 88 5.04 8.48 -11.80
CA LEU A 88 5.15 9.45 -12.89
C LEU A 88 6.51 9.31 -13.57
N TYR A 89 6.51 8.84 -14.81
CA TYR A 89 7.71 8.50 -15.58
C TYR A 89 8.12 9.63 -16.52
N ASN A 90 9.38 10.06 -16.41
CA ASN A 90 9.95 11.11 -17.25
C ASN A 90 10.74 10.49 -18.41
N SER A 91 10.13 10.55 -19.59
CA SER A 91 10.67 10.03 -20.85
C SER A 91 11.68 10.96 -21.53
N LYS A 92 11.92 12.18 -21.00
CA LYS A 92 12.86 13.12 -21.61
C LYS A 92 14.24 12.50 -21.75
N LEU A 93 14.88 12.76 -22.88
CA LEU A 93 16.27 12.37 -23.13
C LEU A 93 17.15 12.85 -21.95
N THR A 94 18.08 12.01 -21.49
CA THR A 94 18.92 12.16 -20.27
C THR A 94 18.25 11.89 -18.93
N LYS A 95 16.91 11.70 -18.87
CA LYS A 95 16.19 11.33 -17.64
C LYS A 95 15.81 9.85 -17.64
N GLN A 96 14.91 9.45 -18.53
CA GLN A 96 14.48 8.06 -18.76
C GLN A 96 14.27 7.27 -17.45
N THR A 97 13.56 7.87 -16.50
CA THR A 97 13.38 7.30 -15.16
C THR A 97 12.12 7.84 -14.49
N THR A 98 11.73 7.21 -13.39
CA THR A 98 10.67 7.70 -12.50
C THR A 98 11.08 9.06 -11.93
N ALA A 99 10.26 10.08 -12.15
CA ALA A 99 10.48 11.42 -11.63
C ALA A 99 9.79 11.65 -10.28
N LEU A 100 8.60 11.07 -10.09
CA LEU A 100 7.83 11.19 -8.86
C LEU A 100 7.05 9.91 -8.61
N GLN A 101 7.01 9.46 -7.35
CA GLN A 101 6.24 8.28 -6.95
C GLN A 101 5.70 8.47 -5.53
N PHE A 102 4.40 8.28 -5.33
CA PHE A 102 3.77 8.49 -4.03
C PHE A 102 2.61 7.52 -3.78
N LEU A 103 2.37 7.20 -2.51
CA LEU A 103 1.30 6.30 -2.10
C LEU A 103 -0.05 7.02 -2.09
N VAL A 104 -1.07 6.34 -2.61
CA VAL A 104 -2.46 6.80 -2.70
C VAL A 104 -3.43 5.85 -2.00
N ASN A 105 -2.99 4.66 -1.59
CA ASN A 105 -3.76 3.76 -0.72
C ASN A 105 -2.83 2.99 0.20
N ARG A 106 -3.34 2.61 1.37
CA ARG A 106 -2.64 1.80 2.37
C ARG A 106 -3.61 0.82 3.00
N PRO A 107 -3.16 -0.37 3.42
CA PRO A 107 -3.93 -1.22 4.31
C PRO A 107 -4.28 -0.49 5.62
N PRO A 108 -5.40 -0.87 6.27
CA PRO A 108 -5.85 -0.26 7.53
C PRO A 108 -4.96 -0.60 8.73
N HIS A 109 -4.22 -1.71 8.67
CA HIS A 109 -3.26 -2.10 9.70
C HIS A 109 -1.98 -2.64 9.07
N GLU A 110 -0.82 -2.07 9.42
CA GLU A 110 0.47 -2.55 8.93
C GLU A 110 1.31 -3.11 10.09
N PRO A 111 1.54 -4.44 10.12
CA PRO A 111 2.27 -5.10 11.21
C PRO A 111 3.79 -4.84 11.17
N GLY A 112 4.34 -4.41 10.04
CA GLY A 112 5.76 -4.10 9.87
C GLY A 112 6.59 -5.32 9.46
N PHE A 113 7.84 -5.38 9.94
CA PHE A 113 8.83 -6.32 9.44
C PHE A 113 9.49 -7.13 10.57
N LYS A 114 9.76 -8.40 10.27
CA LYS A 114 10.69 -9.26 11.00
C LYS A 114 12.10 -9.02 10.48
N LEU A 115 13.07 -8.90 11.40
CA LEU A 115 14.51 -8.84 11.06
C LEU A 115 15.20 -10.10 11.59
N GLU A 116 15.51 -11.03 10.70
CA GLU A 116 16.27 -12.23 11.00
C GLU A 116 17.76 -11.92 11.03
N ARG A 117 18.47 -12.57 11.96
CA ARG A 117 19.91 -12.39 12.19
C ARG A 117 20.56 -13.76 12.15
N GLN A 118 21.12 -14.13 11.00
CA GLN A 118 21.88 -15.37 10.86
C GLN A 118 23.34 -15.10 11.19
N GLU A 119 23.85 -15.79 12.22
CA GLU A 119 25.28 -15.78 12.53
C GLU A 119 26.08 -16.46 11.39
N SER A 120 27.20 -15.83 11.02
CA SER A 120 28.13 -16.30 9.99
C SER A 120 29.52 -16.46 10.63
N HIS A 121 30.61 -16.32 9.88
CA HIS A 121 31.96 -16.31 10.46
C HIS A 121 32.14 -15.15 11.45
N ASP A 122 32.85 -15.42 12.54
CA ASP A 122 33.19 -14.46 13.60
C ASP A 122 31.96 -13.74 14.19
N ARG A 123 31.92 -12.41 14.11
CA ARG A 123 30.82 -11.55 14.55
C ARG A 123 29.94 -11.07 13.40
N ALA A 124 30.11 -11.63 12.19
CA ALA A 124 29.31 -11.23 11.03
C ALA A 124 27.88 -11.78 11.13
N ILE A 125 26.90 -10.92 10.82
CA ILE A 125 25.48 -11.26 10.77
C ILE A 125 24.97 -11.03 9.35
N ARG A 126 24.30 -12.04 8.79
CA ARG A 126 23.52 -11.90 7.56
C ARG A 126 22.08 -11.58 7.93
N TYR A 127 21.55 -10.52 7.35
CA TYR A 127 20.21 -10.02 7.66
C TYR A 127 19.22 -10.42 6.57
N THR A 128 18.06 -10.90 7.01
CA THR A 128 16.88 -11.05 6.15
C THR A 128 15.77 -10.22 6.76
N MET A 129 15.12 -9.40 5.93
CA MET A 129 13.94 -8.64 6.33
C MET A 129 12.72 -9.24 5.66
N THR A 130 11.69 -9.53 6.44
CA THR A 130 10.46 -10.17 5.94
C THR A 130 9.26 -9.39 6.46
N PRO A 131 8.37 -8.86 5.60
CA PRO A 131 7.12 -8.27 6.06
C PRO A 131 6.27 -9.32 6.76
N TYR A 132 5.70 -9.02 7.93
CA TYR A 132 4.81 -9.96 8.62
C TYR A 132 3.57 -10.30 7.78
N ALA A 133 3.12 -9.38 6.92
CA ALA A 133 2.02 -9.64 6.00
C ALA A 133 2.28 -10.81 5.04
N THR A 134 3.54 -11.07 4.68
CA THR A 134 3.92 -12.14 3.74
C THR A 134 3.92 -13.55 4.34
N ASP A 135 3.64 -13.69 5.64
CA ASP A 135 3.36 -15.00 6.26
C ASP A 135 2.04 -15.60 5.75
N LYS A 136 1.17 -14.77 5.15
CA LYS A 136 -0.05 -15.19 4.43
C LYS A 136 0.17 -15.21 2.91
N PRO A 137 -0.55 -16.08 2.17
CA PRO A 137 -0.49 -16.08 0.71
C PRO A 137 -0.97 -14.74 0.12
N PRO A 138 -0.53 -14.38 -1.10
CA PRO A 138 -1.00 -13.18 -1.79
C PRO A 138 -2.53 -13.13 -1.87
N GLY A 139 -3.12 -11.96 -1.67
CA GLY A 139 -4.58 -11.75 -1.67
C GLY A 139 -5.27 -12.01 -0.33
N GLU A 140 -4.66 -12.76 0.60
CA GLU A 140 -5.17 -12.95 1.98
C GLU A 140 -4.45 -12.06 3.00
N ARG A 141 -3.53 -11.22 2.51
CA ARG A 141 -2.73 -10.30 3.33
C ARG A 141 -3.58 -9.08 3.69
N TYR A 142 -3.35 -8.53 4.88
CA TYR A 142 -4.05 -7.34 5.40
C TYR A 142 -5.57 -7.46 5.58
N ASP A 143 -6.14 -8.66 5.43
CA ASP A 143 -7.54 -8.91 5.77
C ASP A 143 -7.82 -8.62 7.25
N SER A 144 -9.04 -8.15 7.51
CA SER A 144 -9.54 -7.60 8.78
C SER A 144 -9.47 -8.53 9.99
N ASP A 145 -8.99 -9.77 9.83
CA ASP A 145 -8.84 -10.78 10.87
C ASP A 145 -7.71 -10.49 11.87
N GLY A 146 -6.94 -9.42 11.68
CA GLY A 146 -5.97 -8.92 12.67
C GLY A 146 -6.61 -8.30 13.92
N LEU A 147 -7.91 -7.99 13.89
CA LEU A 147 -8.68 -7.80 15.12
C LEU A 147 -9.06 -9.19 15.63
N GLY A 148 -8.28 -9.74 16.56
CA GLY A 148 -8.65 -10.95 17.31
C GLY A 148 -10.11 -10.86 17.79
N PRO A 149 -10.81 -11.99 17.99
CA PRO A 149 -12.26 -12.05 18.06
C PRO A 149 -12.78 -10.95 18.98
N ARG A 150 -13.54 -9.99 18.40
CA ARG A 150 -14.32 -9.05 19.21
C ARG A 150 -15.17 -9.92 20.11
N ARG A 151 -14.83 -9.96 21.39
CA ARG A 151 -15.62 -10.65 22.41
C ARG A 151 -17.01 -10.02 22.32
N GLY A 152 -17.92 -10.71 21.61
CA GLY A 152 -19.29 -10.31 21.51
C GLY A 152 -19.82 -10.24 22.93
N SER A 153 -20.21 -9.03 23.33
CA SER A 153 -21.09 -8.83 24.46
C SER A 153 -22.44 -9.46 24.12
N ASN A 154 -22.57 -10.77 24.31
CA ASN A 154 -23.87 -11.38 24.50
C ASN A 154 -24.19 -11.28 25.99
N ALA A 155 -24.74 -10.13 26.38
CA ALA A 155 -25.73 -10.11 27.43
C ALA A 155 -27.07 -10.54 26.80
N ASP A 156 -27.83 -11.29 27.58
CA ASP A 156 -29.25 -11.61 27.42
C ASP A 156 -29.62 -12.79 26.50
N GLY A 157 -29.54 -13.97 27.11
CA GLY A 157 -30.37 -15.13 26.79
C GLY A 157 -30.68 -15.87 28.09
N ALA A 158 -31.75 -15.47 28.77
CA ALA A 158 -32.29 -16.15 29.92
C ALA A 158 -32.62 -17.63 29.58
N ALA A 159 -32.15 -18.55 30.41
CA ALA A 159 -32.63 -19.92 30.46
C ALA A 159 -32.63 -20.38 31.92
N ASP A 160 -33.83 -20.31 32.48
CA ASP A 160 -34.44 -21.12 33.53
C ASP A 160 -33.58 -22.25 34.12
N SER A 161 -33.37 -22.20 35.44
CA SER A 161 -32.81 -23.30 36.22
C SER A 161 -33.92 -24.28 36.58
N PRO A 162 -33.79 -25.59 36.33
CA PRO A 162 -34.54 -26.59 37.06
C PRO A 162 -33.73 -26.99 38.30
N GLU A 163 -34.32 -26.87 39.50
CA GLU A 163 -34.19 -27.81 40.63
C GLU A 163 -34.67 -27.16 41.94
N GLY A 164 -35.62 -27.83 42.61
CA GLY A 164 -35.93 -27.65 44.04
C GLY A 164 -37.24 -26.94 44.36
#